data_AF-A0A830HZ02-F1
#
_entry.id   AF-A0A830HZ02-F1
#
_cell.length_a   1.000
_cell.length_b   1.000
_cell.length_c   1.000
_cell.angle_alpha   90.00
_cell.angle_beta   90.00
_cell.angle_gamma   90.00
#
_symmetry.space_group_name_H-M   'P 1'
#
loop_
_entity.id
_entity.type
_entity.pdbx_description
1 polymer ?
#
loop_
_entity_poly.entity_id
_entity_poly.type
_entity_poly.pdbx_seq_one_letter_code
_entity_poly.pdbx_strand_id
1 'polypeptide(L)'
;MIMRQQPLSPLPSASSLTHGHRLPCRSISIRRVSCRLPIVPFVTSPVYLAAQAAVVVGLSAAIDAGWSGDWSRIEVITTEDEATVRNVVQQVLTFHLVCTPVAFLAAKAKGNDTTKATLKTLLIGGLACFEAVLSPPQE
;
A
#
# COMPACT_ATOMS: atom_id res chain seq x y z
N MET A 1 48.94 32.28 70.47
CA MET A 1 47.75 32.85 69.80
C MET A 1 48.17 33.16 68.36
N ILE A 2 47.85 32.25 67.44
CA ILE A 2 48.44 32.19 66.09
C ILE A 2 47.46 32.83 65.10
N MET A 3 47.88 33.92 64.45
CA MET A 3 47.17 34.53 63.32
C MET A 3 47.25 33.62 62.10
N ARG A 4 46.09 33.22 61.55
CA ARG A 4 46.00 32.59 60.21
C ARG A 4 45.64 33.66 59.19
N GLN A 5 46.52 33.88 58.22
CA GLN A 5 46.22 34.61 56.98
C GLN A 5 45.53 33.66 55.99
N GLN A 6 44.42 34.09 55.38
CA GLN A 6 43.79 33.42 54.25
C GLN A 6 44.26 34.06 52.93
N PRO A 7 44.58 33.28 51.88
CA PRO A 7 44.95 33.80 50.57
C PRO A 7 43.72 34.16 49.70
N LEU A 8 43.87 35.24 48.93
CA LEU A 8 42.92 35.75 47.93
C LEU A 8 42.71 34.78 46.76
N SER A 9 41.46 34.68 46.29
CA SER A 9 41.09 33.99 45.05
C SER A 9 40.86 34.99 43.90
N PRO A 10 41.16 34.62 42.64
CA PRO A 10 41.21 35.55 41.49
C PRO A 10 39.85 35.85 40.84
N LEU A 11 39.76 37.05 40.26
CA LEU A 11 38.66 37.58 39.43
C LEU A 11 38.45 36.79 38.13
N PRO A 12 37.20 36.61 37.67
CA PRO A 12 36.91 36.36 36.28
C PRO A 12 36.42 37.61 35.53
N SER A 13 37.08 37.80 34.37
CA SER A 13 36.87 38.67 33.22
C SER A 13 35.51 39.35 33.00
N ALA A 14 35.60 40.63 32.65
CA ALA A 14 34.63 41.32 31.84
C ALA A 14 34.48 40.62 30.47
N SER A 15 33.24 40.44 30.02
CA SER A 15 32.92 40.18 28.61
C SER A 15 31.72 41.04 28.22
N SER A 16 31.95 41.72 27.12
CA SER A 16 31.23 42.84 26.55
C SER A 16 29.86 42.49 25.97
N LEU A 17 29.00 43.52 25.97
CA LEU A 17 27.86 43.76 25.10
C LEU A 17 27.93 43.06 23.73
N THR A 18 26.82 42.46 23.30
CA THR A 18 26.09 42.94 22.11
C THR A 18 24.65 42.42 22.12
N HIS A 19 23.76 43.36 21.86
CA HIS A 19 22.32 43.27 21.86
C HIS A 19 21.87 42.68 20.52
N GLY A 20 21.54 41.38 20.51
CA GLY A 20 20.98 40.70 19.33
C GLY A 20 19.48 40.48 19.49
N HIS A 21 18.68 41.34 18.86
CA HIS A 21 17.23 41.16 18.69
C HIS A 21 16.95 39.78 18.08
N ARG A 22 16.47 38.83 18.89
CA ARG A 22 15.87 37.59 18.37
C ARG A 22 14.47 37.93 17.84
N LEU A 23 14.36 38.05 16.53
CA LEU A 23 13.06 37.99 15.86
C LEU A 23 12.42 36.61 16.17
N PRO A 24 11.16 36.55 16.60
CA PRO A 24 10.48 35.27 16.78
C PRO A 24 10.34 34.60 15.42
N CYS A 25 11.06 33.49 15.24
CA CYS A 25 10.86 32.56 14.13
C CYS A 25 9.46 31.96 14.30
N ARG A 26 8.44 32.64 13.77
CA ARG A 26 7.09 32.07 13.63
C ARG A 26 7.22 30.88 12.71
N SER A 27 7.17 29.68 13.30
CA SER A 27 6.86 28.43 12.61
C SER A 27 5.57 28.64 11.82
N ILE A 28 5.72 28.94 10.53
CA ILE A 28 4.62 28.87 9.58
C ILE A 28 4.33 27.38 9.45
N SER A 29 3.35 26.92 10.23
CA SER A 29 2.71 25.63 10.03
C SER A 29 2.01 25.71 8.68
N ILE A 30 2.74 25.34 7.63
CA ILE A 30 2.17 25.06 6.31
C ILE A 30 1.28 23.85 6.55
N ARG A 31 -0.01 24.10 6.81
CA ARG A 31 -1.04 23.08 6.72
C ARG A 31 -0.96 22.58 5.28
N ARG A 32 -0.35 21.41 5.07
CA ARG A 32 -0.49 20.69 3.82
C ARG A 32 -1.99 20.49 3.65
N VAL A 33 -2.59 21.26 2.74
CA VAL A 33 -3.90 20.94 2.21
C VAL A 33 -3.67 19.66 1.42
N SER A 34 -3.83 18.52 2.10
CA SER A 34 -3.86 17.23 1.45
C SER A 34 -5.08 17.24 0.54
N CYS A 35 -4.88 17.64 -0.72
CA CYS A 35 -5.75 17.24 -1.81
C CYS A 35 -5.69 15.71 -1.90
N ARG A 36 -6.39 15.02 -1.01
CA ARG A 36 -6.63 13.59 -1.13
C ARG A 36 -7.48 13.44 -2.38
N LEU A 37 -6.87 12.92 -3.44
CA LEU A 37 -7.59 12.50 -4.64
C LEU A 37 -8.78 11.62 -4.19
N PRO A 38 -9.99 11.81 -4.74
CA PRO A 38 -11.22 11.12 -4.32
C PRO A 38 -11.24 9.62 -4.67
N ILE A 39 -10.07 9.01 -4.88
CA ILE A 39 -9.90 7.62 -5.32
C ILE A 39 -9.89 6.66 -4.13
N VAL A 40 -9.43 7.11 -2.96
CA VAL A 40 -9.42 6.31 -1.72
C VAL A 40 -10.80 5.74 -1.32
N PRO A 41 -11.94 6.46 -1.42
CA PRO A 41 -13.24 5.89 -1.07
C PRO A 41 -13.75 4.82 -2.05
N PHE A 42 -13.18 4.70 -3.25
CA PHE A 42 -13.69 3.74 -4.25
C PHE A 42 -13.22 2.31 -3.96
N VAL A 43 -11.93 2.12 -3.66
CA VAL A 43 -11.34 0.78 -3.42
C VAL A 43 -11.79 0.13 -2.11
N THR A 44 -12.45 0.90 -1.23
CA THR A 44 -13.09 0.41 -0.01
C THR A 44 -14.61 0.32 -0.13
N SER A 45 -15.17 0.69 -1.30
CA SER A 45 -16.62 0.67 -1.51
C SER A 45 -17.16 -0.77 -1.54
N PRO A 46 -18.41 -1.00 -1.08
CA PRO A 46 -19.04 -2.33 -1.14
C PRO A 46 -19.10 -2.91 -2.56
N VAL A 47 -19.31 -2.05 -3.56
CA VAL A 47 -19.36 -2.46 -4.98
C VAL A 47 -18.00 -2.99 -5.43
N TYR A 48 -16.91 -2.33 -5.03
CA TYR A 48 -15.57 -2.78 -5.37
C TYR A 48 -15.22 -4.10 -4.70
N LEU A 49 -15.55 -4.26 -3.41
CA LEU A 49 -15.37 -5.52 -2.69
C LEU A 49 -16.20 -6.65 -3.29
N ALA A 50 -17.45 -6.38 -3.69
CA ALA A 50 -18.30 -7.32 -4.39
C ALA A 50 -17.71 -7.75 -5.74
N ALA A 51 -17.13 -6.81 -6.50
CA ALA A 51 -16.43 -7.12 -7.74
C ALA A 51 -15.22 -8.02 -7.50
N GLN A 52 -14.43 -7.78 -6.45
CA GLN A 52 -13.32 -8.66 -6.08
C GLN A 52 -13.79 -10.08 -5.73
N ALA A 53 -14.88 -10.19 -4.95
CA ALA A 53 -15.47 -11.48 -4.61
C ALA A 53 -16.01 -12.22 -5.86
N ALA A 54 -16.64 -11.49 -6.78
CA ALA A 54 -17.14 -12.05 -8.03
C ALA A 54 -16.01 -12.62 -8.91
N VAL A 55 -14.83 -11.98 -8.93
CA VAL A 55 -13.65 -12.54 -9.62
C VAL A 55 -13.25 -13.88 -9.03
N VAL A 56 -13.16 -13.99 -7.69
CA VAL A 56 -12.78 -15.24 -7.03
C VAL A 56 -13.79 -16.34 -7.33
N VAL A 57 -15.09 -16.07 -7.13
CA VAL A 57 -16.16 -17.05 -7.36
C VAL A 57 -16.22 -17.46 -8.83
N GLY A 58 -16.16 -16.50 -9.75
CA GLY A 58 -16.20 -16.76 -11.18
C GLY A 58 -15.00 -17.55 -11.67
N LEU A 59 -13.79 -17.25 -11.18
CA LEU A 59 -12.58 -17.98 -11.54
C LEU A 59 -12.59 -19.40 -10.97
N SER A 60 -13.07 -19.59 -9.74
CA SER A 60 -13.27 -20.94 -9.18
C SER A 60 -14.27 -21.76 -9.99
N ALA A 61 -15.41 -21.17 -10.37
CA ALA A 61 -16.39 -21.84 -11.22
C ALA A 61 -15.84 -22.16 -12.62
N ALA A 62 -15.04 -21.27 -13.21
CA ALA A 62 -14.40 -21.51 -14.50
C ALA A 62 -13.34 -22.63 -14.43
N ILE A 63 -12.54 -22.68 -13.36
CA ILE A 63 -11.60 -23.77 -13.13
C ILE A 63 -12.36 -25.09 -12.96
N ASP A 64 -13.44 -25.09 -12.19
CA ASP A 64 -14.27 -26.28 -12.01
C ASP A 64 -14.86 -26.75 -13.35
N ALA A 65 -15.45 -25.82 -14.13
CA ALA A 65 -16.01 -26.10 -15.46
C ALA A 65 -14.97 -26.62 -16.46
N GLY A 66 -13.73 -26.13 -16.40
CA GLY A 66 -12.67 -26.51 -17.32
C GLY A 66 -11.99 -27.84 -17.02
N TRP A 67 -12.07 -28.39 -15.80
CA TRP A 67 -11.30 -29.57 -15.41
C TRP A 67 -12.10 -30.71 -14.78
N SER A 68 -13.29 -30.46 -14.23
CA SER A 68 -14.11 -31.51 -13.60
C SER A 68 -14.74 -32.47 -14.60
N GLY A 69 -15.07 -32.00 -15.80
CA GLY A 69 -15.92 -32.74 -16.76
C GLY A 69 -17.41 -32.75 -16.37
N ASP A 70 -17.76 -32.22 -15.20
CA ASP A 70 -19.14 -32.27 -14.71
C ASP A 70 -20.07 -31.38 -15.53
N TRP A 71 -19.57 -30.23 -15.96
CA TRP A 71 -20.34 -29.20 -16.65
C TRP A 71 -20.74 -29.63 -18.06
N SER A 72 -19.89 -30.38 -18.76
CA SER A 72 -20.25 -30.98 -20.05
C SER A 72 -21.14 -32.21 -19.88
N ARG A 73 -20.92 -33.01 -18.83
CA ARG A 73 -21.78 -34.16 -18.51
C ARG A 73 -23.23 -33.78 -18.23
N ILE A 74 -23.47 -32.62 -17.61
CA ILE A 74 -24.82 -32.08 -17.36
C ILE A 74 -25.34 -31.18 -18.49
N GLU A 75 -24.63 -31.12 -19.62
CA GLU A 75 -25.00 -30.36 -20.82
C GLU A 75 -25.09 -28.83 -20.60
N VAL A 76 -24.44 -28.29 -19.56
CA VAL A 76 -24.35 -26.83 -19.35
C VAL A 76 -23.40 -26.18 -20.35
N ILE A 77 -22.34 -26.90 -20.74
CA ILE A 77 -21.38 -26.52 -21.79
C ILE A 77 -21.03 -27.72 -22.67
N THR A 78 -20.39 -27.51 -23.81
CA THR A 78 -19.85 -28.60 -24.63
C THR A 78 -18.44 -29.00 -24.20
N THR A 79 -17.93 -30.15 -24.69
CA THR A 79 -16.54 -30.58 -24.47
C THR A 79 -15.52 -29.62 -25.10
N GLU A 80 -15.88 -29.01 -26.22
CA GLU A 80 -15.12 -27.98 -26.92
C GLU A 80 -15.06 -26.70 -26.09
N ASP A 81 -16.16 -26.34 -25.41
CA ASP A 81 -16.21 -25.21 -24.51
C ASP A 81 -15.29 -25.41 -23.30
N GLU A 82 -15.17 -26.62 -22.75
CA GLU A 82 -14.22 -26.88 -21.66
C GLU A 82 -12.78 -26.53 -22.06
N ALA A 83 -12.37 -26.89 -23.28
CA ALA A 83 -11.04 -26.54 -23.78
C ALA A 83 -10.87 -25.02 -23.91
N THR A 84 -11.93 -24.33 -24.36
CA THR A 84 -11.95 -22.87 -24.43
C THR A 84 -11.85 -22.24 -23.03
N VAL A 85 -12.59 -22.75 -22.05
CA VAL A 85 -12.53 -22.29 -20.65
C VAL A 85 -11.13 -22.48 -20.08
N ARG A 86 -10.50 -23.65 -20.29
CA ARG A 86 -9.10 -23.90 -19.88
C ARG A 86 -8.14 -22.85 -20.44
N ASN A 87 -8.26 -22.52 -21.74
CA ASN A 87 -7.43 -21.50 -22.39
C ASN A 87 -7.66 -20.11 -21.79
N VAL A 88 -8.92 -19.73 -21.55
CA VAL A 88 -9.25 -18.43 -20.92
C VAL A 88 -8.67 -18.35 -19.51
N VAL A 89 -8.81 -19.41 -18.70
CA VAL A 89 -8.24 -19.46 -17.34
C VAL A 89 -6.71 -19.31 -17.37
N GLN A 90 -6.01 -19.94 -18.32
CA GLN A 90 -4.57 -19.78 -18.48
C GLN A 90 -4.17 -18.35 -18.87
N GLN A 91 -4.93 -17.68 -19.74
CA GLN A 91 -4.71 -16.27 -20.09
C GLN A 91 -4.93 -15.37 -18.87
N VAL A 92 -5.99 -15.61 -18.09
CA VAL A 92 -6.28 -14.87 -16.86
C VAL A 92 -5.16 -15.05 -15.83
N LEU A 93 -4.67 -16.28 -15.64
CA LEU A 93 -3.51 -16.56 -14.77
C LEU A 93 -2.27 -15.80 -15.23
N THR A 94 -2.00 -15.80 -16.55
CA THR A 94 -0.87 -15.05 -17.12
C THR A 94 -0.99 -13.55 -16.81
N PHE A 95 -2.20 -13.00 -16.96
CA PHE A 95 -2.47 -11.61 -16.60
C PHE A 95 -2.27 -11.33 -15.10
N HIS A 96 -2.68 -12.24 -14.21
CA HIS A 96 -2.43 -12.13 -12.76
C HIS A 96 -0.93 -12.12 -12.45
N LEU A 97 -0.15 -12.98 -13.12
CA LEU A 97 1.31 -13.03 -12.95
C LEU A 97 1.99 -11.73 -13.40
N VAL A 98 1.49 -11.05 -14.44
CA VAL A 98 1.98 -9.73 -14.86
C VAL A 98 1.59 -8.62 -13.88
N CYS A 99 0.37 -8.66 -13.33
CA CYS A 99 -0.10 -7.67 -12.37
C CYS A 99 0.63 -7.75 -11.02
N THR A 100 1.02 -8.95 -10.60
CA THR A 100 1.64 -9.22 -9.31
C THR A 100 2.93 -8.41 -9.04
N PRO A 101 3.93 -8.36 -9.94
CA PRO A 101 5.12 -7.53 -9.73
C PRO A 101 4.78 -6.03 -9.68
N VAL A 102 3.79 -5.57 -10.45
CA VAL A 102 3.33 -4.16 -10.39
C VAL A 102 2.79 -3.84 -8.99
N ALA A 103 1.92 -4.70 -8.45
CA ALA A 103 1.36 -4.54 -7.11
C ALA A 103 2.44 -4.61 -6.01
N PHE A 104 3.38 -5.55 -6.13
CA PHE A 104 4.52 -5.67 -5.20
C PHE A 104 5.36 -4.39 -5.17
N LEU A 105 5.75 -3.88 -6.34
CA LEU A 105 6.56 -2.66 -6.45
C LEU A 105 5.80 -1.44 -5.92
N ALA A 106 4.51 -1.32 -6.23
CA ALA A 106 3.65 -0.24 -5.73
C ALA A 106 3.51 -0.27 -4.21
N ALA A 107 3.31 -1.45 -3.60
CA ALA A 107 3.24 -1.60 -2.15
C ALA A 107 4.59 -1.29 -1.49
N LYS A 108 5.68 -1.83 -2.04
CA LYS A 108 7.05 -1.61 -1.53
C LYS A 108 7.43 -0.13 -1.52
N ALA A 109 7.12 0.60 -2.60
CA ALA A 109 7.41 2.02 -2.71
C ALA A 109 6.68 2.89 -1.67
N LYS A 110 5.59 2.38 -1.09
CA LYS A 110 4.75 3.08 -0.12
C LYS A 110 4.91 2.57 1.31
N GLY A 111 5.78 1.60 1.54
CA GLY A 111 5.93 0.96 2.86
C GLY A 111 4.73 0.08 3.26
N ASN A 112 3.87 -0.31 2.31
CA ASN A 112 2.72 -1.16 2.59
C ASN A 112 3.11 -2.64 2.61
N ASP A 113 2.24 -3.49 3.18
CA ASP A 113 2.41 -4.94 3.19
C ASP A 113 2.48 -5.53 1.76
N THR A 114 3.69 -5.88 1.34
CA THR A 114 3.98 -6.44 0.03
C THR A 114 3.43 -7.85 -0.14
N THR A 115 3.43 -8.65 0.93
CA THR A 115 2.91 -10.03 0.92
C THR A 115 1.41 -10.00 0.66
N LYS A 116 0.68 -9.16 1.41
CA LYS A 116 -0.76 -8.97 1.20
C LYS A 116 -1.07 -8.47 -0.21
N ALA A 117 -0.36 -7.46 -0.71
CA ALA A 117 -0.57 -6.93 -2.05
C ALA A 117 -0.33 -7.99 -3.14
N THR A 118 0.72 -8.79 -2.99
CA THR A 118 1.11 -9.85 -3.93
C THR A 118 0.06 -10.97 -3.95
N LEU A 119 -0.27 -11.54 -2.79
CA LEU A 119 -1.24 -12.64 -2.68
C LEU A 119 -2.63 -12.21 -3.14
N LYS A 120 -3.07 -11.01 -2.75
CA LYS A 120 -4.36 -10.46 -3.18
C LYS A 120 -4.40 -10.27 -4.70
N THR A 121 -3.30 -9.84 -5.31
CA THR A 121 -3.18 -9.66 -6.77
C THR A 121 -3.13 -10.98 -7.53
N LEU A 122 -2.52 -12.03 -6.97
CA LEU A 122 -2.57 -13.35 -7.58
C LEU A 122 -3.99 -13.92 -7.63
N LEU A 123 -4.81 -13.64 -6.61
CA LEU A 123 -6.19 -14.15 -6.51
C LEU A 123 -7.21 -13.35 -7.33
N ILE A 124 -7.06 -12.03 -7.36
CA ILE A 124 -8.10 -11.11 -7.87
C ILE A 124 -7.59 -10.27 -9.07
N GLY A 125 -6.30 -10.36 -9.38
CA GLY A 125 -5.72 -9.76 -10.58
C GLY A 125 -5.72 -8.24 -10.60
N GLY A 126 -6.19 -7.71 -11.73
CA GLY A 126 -6.10 -6.28 -12.05
C GLY A 126 -6.78 -5.38 -11.02
N LEU A 127 -7.89 -5.81 -10.40
CA LEU A 127 -8.54 -5.04 -9.33
C LEU A 127 -7.62 -4.91 -8.11
N ALA A 128 -7.05 -6.01 -7.61
CA ALA A 128 -6.13 -5.93 -6.48
C ALA A 128 -4.83 -5.19 -6.81
N CYS A 129 -4.35 -5.27 -8.05
CA CYS A 129 -3.25 -4.45 -8.55
C CYS A 129 -3.58 -2.95 -8.52
N PHE A 130 -4.75 -2.57 -9.03
CA PHE A 130 -5.24 -1.19 -9.00
C PHE A 130 -5.36 -0.65 -7.57
N GLU A 131 -5.85 -1.47 -6.65
CA GLU A 131 -5.90 -1.14 -5.22
C GLU A 131 -4.50 -0.89 -4.65
N ALA A 132 -3.51 -1.75 -4.93
CA ALA A 132 -2.14 -1.54 -4.47
C ALA A 132 -1.52 -0.25 -5.04
N VAL A 133 -1.79 0.04 -6.31
CA VAL A 133 -1.32 1.25 -7.01
C VAL A 133 -1.97 2.52 -6.45
N LEU A 134 -3.18 2.46 -5.93
CA LEU A 134 -3.91 3.65 -5.47
C LEU A 134 -3.99 3.80 -3.95
N SER A 135 -3.70 2.74 -3.20
CA SER A 135 -3.67 2.79 -1.74
C SER A 135 -2.64 3.81 -1.26
N PRO A 136 -2.95 4.62 -0.24
CA PRO A 136 -1.97 5.49 0.38
C PRO A 136 -0.89 4.68 1.12
N PRO A 137 0.26 5.30 1.45
CA PRO A 137 1.22 4.75 2.40
C PRO A 137 0.56 4.43 3.75
N GLN A 138 0.93 3.31 4.36
CA GLN A 138 0.58 2.99 5.75
C GLN A 138 1.52 3.78 6.68
N GLU A 139 0.94 4.57 7.58
CA GLU A 139 1.68 5.33 8.62
C GLU A 139 2.26 4.40 9.69
#